data_AF-A0A0C9Z0N2-F1
#
_entry.id   AF-A0A0C9Z0N2-F1
#
_cell.length_a   1.000
_cell.length_b   1.000
_cell.length_c   1.000
_cell.angle_alpha   90.00
_cell.angle_beta   90.00
_cell.angle_gamma   90.00
#
_symmetry.space_group_name_H-M   'P 1'
#
loop_
_entity.id
_entity.type
_entity.pdbx_description
1 polymer ?
#
loop_
_entity_poly.entity_id
_entity_poly.type
_entity_poly.pdbx_seq_one_letter_code
_entity_poly.pdbx_strand_id
1 'polypeptide(L)'
;MGYKTIQPERIQALYYPSWCIDAEAEAKAWFSPNPDDPPEVVTVHFQHAELPGNGSELARISLRDETITYKNTKPFVPALTNQHGSEILCLPFNISPLELLSRARAMSFGVTKVDDDFRFDPRSLNLNLVAAYPILIPVYVLQYAPQGPYSRVTIIVEAYAEPGRYYVHFVNSPDLRKLPAQEFFGEEDFIAMGLSGSKCRFSPNIISPRSRPSASEDLCAWMSNFVEDRGAPLRLTSKQPIDMDDCRVREWTEEEILPVHEWMQLGRNLIRTRGMIKTISTVNVDQIKVFEFPPRMNTDPKKVAAGLQGFFKAEEERLQKLEEARAARTPAWWRQWQDSQKTS
;
A
#
# COMPACT_ATOMS: atom_id res chain seq x y z
N MET A 1 10.04 -46.24 -19.84
CA MET A 1 8.69 -46.11 -19.26
C MET A 1 8.27 -44.66 -19.40
N GLY A 2 7.11 -44.37 -19.97
CA GLY A 2 6.64 -42.99 -20.12
C GLY A 2 6.19 -42.43 -18.78
N TYR A 3 6.72 -41.28 -18.38
CA TYR A 3 6.21 -40.55 -17.23
C TYR A 3 4.79 -40.06 -17.55
N LYS A 4 3.79 -40.54 -16.80
CA LYS A 4 2.44 -39.99 -16.87
C LYS A 4 2.41 -38.76 -15.96
N THR A 5 2.25 -37.58 -16.55
CA THR A 5 2.10 -36.33 -15.80
C THR A 5 0.87 -36.39 -14.91
N ILE A 6 1.02 -35.96 -13.66
CA ILE A 6 -0.11 -35.84 -12.72
C ILE A 6 -1.02 -34.74 -13.27
N GLN A 7 -2.30 -35.07 -13.43
CA GLN A 7 -3.32 -34.11 -13.86
C GLN A 7 -4.06 -33.58 -12.63
N PRO A 8 -4.52 -32.31 -12.66
CA PRO A 8 -5.35 -31.78 -11.59
C PRO A 8 -6.67 -32.56 -11.53
N GLU A 9 -7.16 -32.84 -10.32
CA GLU A 9 -8.50 -33.39 -10.11
C GLU A 9 -9.58 -32.36 -10.44
N ARG A 10 -9.27 -31.08 -10.25
CA ARG A 10 -10.16 -29.96 -10.52
C ARG A 10 -9.38 -28.76 -11.03
N ILE A 11 -9.93 -28.11 -12.05
CA ILE A 11 -9.52 -26.78 -12.54
C ILE A 11 -10.74 -25.87 -12.43
N GLN A 12 -10.55 -24.67 -11.87
CA GLN A 12 -11.59 -23.65 -11.76
C GLN A 12 -11.05 -22.30 -12.20
N ALA A 13 -11.69 -21.66 -13.17
CA ALA A 13 -11.46 -20.25 -13.46
C ALA A 13 -12.26 -19.40 -12.46
N LEU A 14 -11.62 -18.37 -11.90
CA LEU A 14 -12.30 -17.41 -11.02
C LEU A 14 -11.73 -16.00 -11.15
N TYR A 15 -12.56 -15.01 -10.81
CA TYR A 15 -12.12 -13.64 -10.54
C TYR A 15 -11.87 -13.48 -9.06
N TYR A 16 -10.62 -13.16 -8.73
CA TYR A 16 -10.18 -12.89 -7.39
C TYR A 16 -10.28 -11.38 -7.09
N PRO A 17 -11.08 -10.96 -6.10
CA PRO A 17 -11.26 -9.56 -5.76
C PRO A 17 -10.06 -9.04 -4.99
N SER A 18 -9.54 -7.91 -5.45
CA SER A 18 -8.47 -7.15 -4.81
C SER A 18 -8.82 -5.67 -4.83
N TRP A 19 -8.35 -4.92 -3.85
CA TRP A 19 -8.46 -3.48 -3.79
C TRP A 19 -7.12 -2.87 -4.11
N CYS A 20 -7.10 -1.89 -5.00
CA CYS A 20 -6.05 -0.89 -5.00
C CYS A 20 -6.45 0.27 -4.10
N ILE A 21 -5.50 0.80 -3.34
CA ILE A 21 -5.75 1.91 -2.43
C ILE A 21 -4.68 2.97 -2.68
N ASP A 22 -5.14 4.18 -2.96
CA ASP A 22 -4.33 5.38 -2.89
C ASP A 22 -4.79 6.21 -1.70
N ALA A 23 -3.87 6.54 -0.79
CA ALA A 23 -4.21 7.27 0.42
C ALA A 23 -3.07 8.16 0.91
N GLU A 24 -3.43 9.31 1.47
CA GLU A 24 -2.57 10.08 2.36
C GLU A 24 -3.17 10.01 3.77
N ALA A 25 -2.36 9.52 4.71
CA ALA A 25 -2.72 9.42 6.11
C ALA A 25 -1.73 10.18 6.99
N GLU A 26 -2.23 10.71 8.10
CA GLU A 26 -1.43 11.27 9.17
C GLU A 26 -1.64 10.48 10.46
N ALA A 27 -0.59 10.30 11.25
CA ALA A 27 -0.70 9.70 12.59
C ALA A 27 0.40 10.25 13.51
N LYS A 28 0.17 10.20 14.80
CA LYS A 28 1.20 10.40 15.81
C LYS A 28 2.06 9.15 15.92
N ALA A 29 3.37 9.31 15.78
CA ALA A 29 4.33 8.22 15.92
C ALA A 29 5.54 8.62 16.75
N TRP A 30 6.25 7.60 17.24
CA TRP A 30 7.50 7.73 17.95
C TRP A 30 8.55 6.92 17.21
N PHE A 31 9.74 7.49 17.07
CA PHE A 31 10.90 6.87 16.44
C PHE A 31 12.05 6.70 17.44
N SER A 32 11.72 6.31 18.66
CA SER A 32 12.64 6.15 19.77
C SER A 32 12.11 5.05 20.71
N PRO A 33 13.00 4.26 21.31
CA PRO A 33 12.61 3.27 22.29
C PRO A 33 12.13 3.95 23.59
N ASN A 34 12.55 5.18 23.87
CA ASN A 34 12.19 5.90 25.08
C ASN A 34 10.67 6.21 25.10
N PRO A 35 9.91 5.73 26.10
CA PRO A 35 8.47 6.02 26.21
C PRO A 35 8.15 7.51 26.42
N ASP A 36 9.08 8.27 26.99
CA ASP A 36 8.87 9.67 27.37
C ASP A 36 9.11 10.67 26.23
N ASP A 37 9.67 10.22 25.10
CA ASP A 37 9.89 11.08 23.95
C ASP A 37 8.54 11.54 23.37
N PRO A 38 8.40 12.83 23.00
CA PRO A 38 7.15 13.33 22.44
C PRO A 38 6.86 12.69 21.07
N PRO A 39 5.59 12.37 20.76
CA PRO A 39 5.25 11.91 19.42
C PRO A 39 5.43 13.00 18.38
N GLU A 40 5.77 12.59 17.17
CA GLU A 40 5.77 13.41 15.98
C GLU A 40 4.52 13.12 15.13
N VAL A 41 4.01 14.13 14.44
CA VAL A 41 2.98 13.92 13.40
C VAL A 41 3.68 13.45 12.13
N VAL A 42 3.31 12.25 11.70
CA VAL A 42 3.87 11.55 10.56
C VAL A 42 2.86 11.53 9.44
N THR A 43 3.29 11.87 8.23
CA THR A 43 2.46 11.73 7.03
C THR A 43 2.98 10.57 6.18
N VAL A 44 2.08 9.66 5.80
CA VAL A 44 2.36 8.47 5.01
C VAL A 44 1.52 8.49 3.74
N HIS A 45 2.16 8.18 2.61
CA HIS A 45 1.47 7.91 1.35
C HIS A 45 1.43 6.43 1.08
N PHE A 46 0.25 5.96 0.73
CA PHE A 46 0.03 4.65 0.13
C PHE A 46 -0.30 4.94 -1.33
N GLN A 47 0.59 4.55 -2.22
CA GLN A 47 0.35 4.64 -3.66
C GLN A 47 0.33 3.21 -4.19
N HIS A 48 -0.80 2.82 -4.73
CA HIS A 48 -1.05 1.51 -5.30
C HIS A 48 -1.01 0.36 -4.30
N ALA A 49 -1.38 0.64 -3.05
CA ALA A 49 -1.42 -0.37 -2.01
C ALA A 49 -2.48 -1.44 -2.33
N GLU A 50 -2.09 -2.71 -2.28
CA GLU A 50 -2.98 -3.84 -2.51
C GLU A 50 -3.56 -4.36 -1.18
N LEU A 51 -4.88 -4.49 -1.13
CA LEU A 51 -5.58 -5.17 -0.04
C LEU A 51 -6.47 -6.28 -0.63
N PRO A 52 -6.49 -7.51 -0.09
CA PRO A 52 -7.39 -8.54 -0.57
C PRO A 52 -8.86 -8.09 -0.42
N GLY A 53 -9.68 -8.37 -1.42
CA GLY A 53 -11.11 -8.07 -1.40
C GLY A 53 -11.96 -9.16 -0.74
N ASN A 54 -11.44 -10.38 -0.62
CA ASN A 54 -12.14 -11.53 -0.04
C ASN A 54 -11.34 -12.14 1.11
N GLY A 55 -11.99 -12.50 2.22
CA GLY A 55 -11.36 -13.08 3.42
C GLY A 55 -11.15 -14.59 3.42
N SER A 56 -11.07 -15.23 2.25
CA SER A 56 -10.69 -16.65 2.15
C SER A 56 -9.20 -16.86 2.42
N GLU A 57 -8.75 -18.12 2.54
CA GLU A 57 -7.31 -18.43 2.64
C GLU A 57 -6.49 -17.92 1.45
N LEU A 58 -7.13 -17.73 0.28
CA LEU A 58 -6.48 -17.20 -0.92
C LEU A 58 -6.06 -15.74 -0.76
N ALA A 59 -6.72 -15.00 0.14
CA ALA A 59 -6.42 -13.62 0.52
C ALA A 59 -4.96 -13.38 0.93
N ARG A 60 -4.30 -14.45 1.37
CA ARG A 60 -2.91 -14.46 1.82
C ARG A 60 -1.92 -14.42 0.65
N ILE A 61 -2.40 -14.40 -0.60
CA ILE A 61 -1.58 -14.22 -1.79
C ILE A 61 -1.82 -12.82 -2.37
N SER A 62 -0.73 -12.13 -2.69
CA SER A 62 -0.75 -10.95 -3.56
C SER A 62 -0.71 -11.43 -4.99
N LEU A 63 -1.80 -11.23 -5.73
CA LEU A 63 -1.92 -11.64 -7.14
C LEU A 63 -1.70 -10.47 -8.10
N ARG A 64 -1.54 -9.27 -7.55
CA ARG A 64 -1.25 -8.09 -8.35
C ARG A 64 0.24 -8.06 -8.67
N ASP A 65 0.56 -7.85 -9.94
CA ASP A 65 1.90 -7.45 -10.35
C ASP A 65 2.01 -5.92 -10.29
N GLU A 66 3.13 -5.42 -9.77
CA GLU A 66 3.48 -3.99 -9.71
C GLU A 66 3.48 -3.34 -11.10
N THR A 67 3.68 -4.14 -12.15
CA THR A 67 3.65 -3.66 -13.55
C THR A 67 2.23 -3.45 -14.09
N ILE A 68 1.18 -3.93 -13.40
CA ILE A 68 -0.20 -3.78 -13.86
C ILE A 68 -0.63 -2.32 -13.69
N THR A 69 -0.74 -1.65 -14.83
CA THR A 69 -1.29 -0.30 -14.93
C THR A 69 -2.77 -0.33 -15.29
N TYR A 70 -3.47 0.79 -15.06
CA TYR A 70 -4.87 1.00 -15.49
C TYR A 70 -5.07 0.80 -17.01
N LYS A 71 -4.01 0.90 -17.82
CA LYS A 71 -4.08 0.64 -19.27
C LYS A 71 -4.34 -0.81 -19.61
N ASN A 72 -4.06 -1.72 -18.68
CA ASN A 72 -4.20 -3.16 -18.85
C ASN A 72 -5.55 -3.68 -18.31
N THR A 73 -6.36 -2.83 -17.69
CA THR A 73 -7.64 -3.21 -17.08
C THR A 73 -8.81 -2.95 -18.02
N LYS A 74 -9.87 -3.74 -17.86
CA LYS A 74 -11.13 -3.56 -18.59
C LYS A 74 -12.28 -3.44 -17.59
N PRO A 75 -13.29 -2.59 -17.88
CA PRO A 75 -14.50 -2.55 -17.08
C PRO A 75 -15.15 -3.93 -17.00
N PHE A 76 -15.65 -4.28 -15.82
CA PHE A 76 -16.36 -5.53 -15.65
C PHE A 76 -17.70 -5.47 -16.38
N VAL A 77 -17.97 -6.47 -17.23
CA VAL A 77 -19.26 -6.63 -17.90
C VAL A 77 -19.78 -8.05 -17.65
N PRO A 78 -21.11 -8.26 -17.57
CA PRO A 78 -21.68 -9.58 -17.29
C PRO A 78 -21.21 -10.68 -18.25
N ALA A 79 -20.87 -10.36 -19.49
CA ALA A 79 -20.33 -11.32 -20.44
C ALA A 79 -18.99 -11.96 -19.98
N LEU A 80 -18.23 -11.28 -19.11
CA LEU A 80 -16.96 -11.79 -18.57
C LEU A 80 -17.14 -12.94 -17.59
N THR A 81 -18.35 -13.22 -17.11
CA THR A 81 -18.64 -14.39 -16.24
C THR A 81 -18.64 -15.71 -17.01
N ASN A 82 -18.57 -15.66 -18.34
CA ASN A 82 -18.53 -16.84 -19.19
C ASN A 82 -17.45 -16.64 -20.27
N GLN A 83 -16.38 -17.43 -20.22
CA GLN A 83 -15.32 -17.37 -21.24
C GLN A 83 -14.95 -18.78 -21.69
N HIS A 84 -14.71 -18.93 -22.99
CA HIS A 84 -14.32 -20.20 -23.60
C HIS A 84 -15.27 -21.37 -23.24
N GLY A 85 -16.57 -21.08 -23.13
CA GLY A 85 -17.59 -22.07 -22.77
C GLY A 85 -17.57 -22.52 -21.30
N SER A 86 -16.81 -21.84 -20.44
CA SER A 86 -16.72 -22.11 -19.00
C SER A 86 -17.25 -20.93 -18.19
N GLU A 87 -17.99 -21.24 -17.13
CA GLU A 87 -18.40 -20.26 -16.13
C GLU A 87 -17.18 -19.87 -15.26
N ILE A 88 -16.95 -18.56 -15.15
CA ILE A 88 -15.93 -17.98 -14.29
C ILE A 88 -16.59 -17.60 -12.96
N LEU A 89 -16.08 -18.17 -11.87
CA LEU A 89 -16.58 -17.87 -10.53
C LEU A 89 -16.14 -16.46 -10.09
N CYS A 90 -17.08 -15.58 -9.78
CA CYS A 90 -16.76 -14.28 -9.18
C CYS A 90 -16.76 -14.40 -7.65
N LEU A 91 -15.60 -14.28 -7.01
CA LEU A 91 -15.56 -14.24 -5.55
C LEU A 91 -16.05 -12.87 -5.05
N PRO A 92 -16.84 -12.82 -3.96
CA PRO A 92 -17.41 -11.57 -3.48
C PRO A 92 -16.37 -10.71 -2.76
N PHE A 93 -16.51 -9.39 -2.89
CA PHE A 93 -15.89 -8.45 -1.98
C PHE A 93 -16.55 -8.56 -0.60
N ASN A 94 -15.78 -8.91 0.41
CA ASN A 94 -16.21 -8.92 1.81
C ASN A 94 -15.17 -8.30 2.75
N ILE A 95 -14.10 -7.69 2.24
CA ILE A 95 -13.18 -6.84 3.00
C ILE A 95 -13.35 -5.41 2.47
N SER A 96 -13.54 -4.42 3.34
CA SER A 96 -13.67 -3.00 2.98
C SER A 96 -12.43 -2.22 3.42
N PRO A 97 -11.68 -1.57 2.51
CA PRO A 97 -10.58 -0.67 2.87
C PRO A 97 -11.02 0.44 3.83
N LEU A 98 -12.25 0.94 3.65
CA LEU A 98 -12.78 2.09 4.39
C LEU A 98 -13.16 1.72 5.82
N GLU A 99 -13.64 0.48 6.04
CA GLU A 99 -13.87 -0.03 7.39
C GLU A 99 -12.58 -0.39 8.12
N LEU A 100 -11.54 -0.84 7.43
CA LEU A 100 -10.27 -1.15 8.09
C LEU A 100 -9.71 0.06 8.83
N LEU A 101 -9.92 1.26 8.27
CA LEU A 101 -9.46 2.51 8.85
C LEU A 101 -10.25 2.88 10.10
N SER A 102 -11.58 2.71 10.09
CA SER A 102 -12.40 2.94 11.27
C SER A 102 -12.12 1.89 12.37
N ARG A 103 -11.89 0.64 11.98
CA ARG A 103 -11.47 -0.44 12.89
C ARG A 103 -10.09 -0.18 13.48
N ALA A 104 -9.12 0.26 12.69
CA ALA A 104 -7.78 0.57 13.19
C ALA A 104 -7.84 1.63 14.31
N ARG A 105 -8.67 2.68 14.13
CA ARG A 105 -8.92 3.70 15.16
C ARG A 105 -9.62 3.13 16.40
N ALA A 106 -10.57 2.21 16.22
CA ALA A 106 -11.39 1.65 17.30
C ALA A 106 -10.70 0.50 18.07
N MET A 107 -9.75 -0.21 17.45
CA MET A 107 -9.17 -1.43 18.01
C MET A 107 -8.11 -1.19 19.08
N SER A 108 -7.46 -0.02 19.13
CA SER A 108 -6.31 0.17 20.01
C SER A 108 -6.65 0.90 21.29
N PHE A 109 -6.59 0.20 22.42
CA PHE A 109 -6.53 0.82 23.75
C PHE A 109 -5.13 1.41 24.07
N GLY A 110 -4.14 1.23 23.18
CA GLY A 110 -2.76 1.67 23.37
C GLY A 110 -1.99 1.88 22.07
N VAL A 111 -0.68 2.16 22.18
CA VAL A 111 0.22 2.41 21.04
C VAL A 111 0.53 1.09 20.32
N THR A 112 0.51 1.10 18.99
CA THR A 112 0.91 -0.04 18.14
C THR A 112 2.40 -0.01 17.89
N LYS A 113 3.09 -1.11 18.19
CA LYS A 113 4.51 -1.30 17.90
C LYS A 113 4.69 -1.84 16.48
N VAL A 114 5.47 -1.13 15.67
CA VAL A 114 5.91 -1.54 14.32
C VAL A 114 7.23 -2.29 14.44
N ASP A 115 8.18 -1.70 15.18
CA ASP A 115 9.47 -2.28 15.56
C ASP A 115 9.93 -1.74 16.94
N ASP A 116 11.10 -2.13 17.44
CA ASP A 116 11.70 -1.70 18.70
C ASP A 116 11.77 -0.18 18.85
N ASP A 117 12.09 0.53 17.76
CA ASP A 117 12.24 1.98 17.75
C ASP A 117 11.06 2.70 17.09
N PHE A 118 10.09 1.99 16.51
CA PHE A 118 8.98 2.60 15.78
C PHE A 118 7.62 2.14 16.31
N ARG A 119 6.84 3.10 16.78
CA ARG A 119 5.47 2.87 17.26
C ARG A 119 4.55 4.02 16.87
N PHE A 120 3.25 3.79 16.73
CA PHE A 120 2.27 4.83 16.40
C PHE A 120 0.96 4.68 17.17
N ASP A 121 0.19 5.76 17.33
CA ASP A 121 -1.14 5.75 17.96
C ASP A 121 -2.22 5.61 16.90
N PRO A 122 -2.90 4.45 16.78
CA PRO A 122 -3.94 4.24 15.77
C PRO A 122 -5.14 5.18 15.91
N ARG A 123 -5.43 5.70 17.11
CA ARG A 123 -6.55 6.64 17.33
C ARG A 123 -6.26 8.03 16.75
N SER A 124 -4.98 8.35 16.58
CA SER A 124 -4.55 9.61 15.95
C SER A 124 -4.56 9.54 14.42
N LEU A 125 -4.85 8.38 13.83
CA LEU A 125 -4.88 8.19 12.39
C LEU A 125 -5.92 9.14 11.77
N ASN A 126 -5.48 10.07 10.95
CA ASN A 126 -6.31 10.96 10.16
C ASN A 126 -6.11 10.67 8.67
N LEU A 127 -7.18 10.68 7.88
CA LEU A 127 -7.09 10.49 6.43
C LEU A 127 -7.27 11.85 5.77
N ASN A 128 -6.24 12.27 5.03
CA ASN A 128 -6.31 13.50 4.28
C ASN A 128 -6.96 13.27 2.91
N LEU A 129 -6.80 12.07 2.35
CA LEU A 129 -7.49 11.57 1.16
C LEU A 129 -7.41 10.03 1.13
N VAL A 130 -8.47 9.37 0.68
CA VAL A 130 -8.45 7.93 0.36
C VAL A 130 -9.31 7.65 -0.87
N ALA A 131 -8.77 6.90 -1.81
CA ALA A 131 -9.48 6.33 -2.95
C ALA A 131 -9.26 4.80 -2.95
N ALA A 132 -10.35 4.04 -3.04
CA ALA A 132 -10.33 2.58 -3.10
C ALA A 132 -10.86 2.14 -4.46
N TYR A 133 -10.11 1.29 -5.15
CA TYR A 133 -10.42 0.85 -6.50
C TYR A 133 -10.60 -0.67 -6.52
N PRO A 134 -11.81 -1.19 -6.78
CA PRO A 134 -12.05 -2.62 -6.85
C PRO A 134 -11.49 -3.17 -8.16
N ILE A 135 -10.71 -4.24 -8.06
CA ILE A 135 -10.09 -4.93 -9.19
C ILE A 135 -10.42 -6.42 -9.09
N LEU A 136 -10.75 -7.02 -10.23
CA LEU A 136 -10.97 -8.45 -10.37
C LEU A 136 -9.80 -9.07 -11.13
N ILE A 137 -9.00 -9.87 -10.46
CA ILE A 137 -7.82 -10.52 -11.02
C ILE A 137 -8.21 -11.91 -11.53
N PRO A 138 -8.10 -12.20 -12.84
CA PRO A 138 -8.42 -13.51 -13.37
C PRO A 138 -7.34 -14.53 -12.98
N VAL A 139 -7.76 -15.65 -12.40
CA VAL A 139 -6.87 -16.76 -12.03
C VAL A 139 -7.48 -18.13 -12.33
N TYR A 140 -6.61 -19.11 -12.52
CA TYR A 140 -6.96 -20.52 -12.48
C TYR A 140 -6.55 -21.13 -11.14
N VAL A 141 -7.45 -21.90 -10.54
CA VAL A 141 -7.16 -22.70 -9.34
C VAL A 141 -7.17 -24.17 -9.74
N LEU A 142 -6.03 -24.82 -9.56
CA LEU A 142 -5.81 -26.23 -9.86
C LEU A 142 -5.65 -26.99 -8.55
N GLN A 143 -6.42 -28.06 -8.37
CA GLN A 143 -6.34 -28.91 -7.18
C GLN A 143 -5.82 -30.29 -7.57
N TYR A 144 -4.79 -30.74 -6.87
CA TYR A 144 -4.17 -32.04 -7.05
C TYR A 144 -4.31 -32.87 -5.77
N ALA A 145 -4.70 -34.14 -5.92
CA ALA A 145 -4.53 -35.15 -4.88
C ALA A 145 -3.49 -36.18 -5.35
N PRO A 146 -2.20 -35.90 -5.15
CA PRO A 146 -1.16 -36.87 -5.46
C PRO A 146 -1.39 -38.18 -4.70
N GLN A 147 -1.17 -39.32 -5.36
CA GLN A 147 -1.29 -40.63 -4.72
C GLN A 147 -0.15 -40.87 -3.71
N GLY A 148 -0.46 -41.50 -2.57
CA GLY A 148 0.52 -41.86 -1.54
C GLY A 148 0.48 -40.93 -0.32
N PRO A 149 1.61 -40.73 0.40
CA PRO A 149 1.66 -39.95 1.64
C PRO A 149 1.68 -38.43 1.41
N TYR A 150 1.44 -37.96 0.19
CA TYR A 150 1.57 -36.56 -0.17
C TYR A 150 0.28 -35.77 0.15
N SER A 151 0.44 -34.57 0.70
CA SER A 151 -0.67 -33.65 0.93
C SER A 151 -1.33 -33.21 -0.37
N ARG A 152 -2.62 -32.85 -0.28
CA ARG A 152 -3.31 -32.12 -1.34
C ARG A 152 -2.58 -30.80 -1.64
N VAL A 153 -2.47 -30.51 -2.93
CA VAL A 153 -1.81 -29.31 -3.44
C VAL A 153 -2.84 -28.47 -4.18
N THR A 154 -2.90 -27.18 -3.88
CA THR A 154 -3.65 -26.20 -4.64
C THR A 154 -2.65 -25.27 -5.32
N ILE A 155 -2.72 -25.16 -6.64
CA ILE A 155 -1.90 -24.24 -7.43
C ILE A 155 -2.82 -23.13 -7.93
N ILE A 156 -2.42 -21.89 -7.75
CA ILE A 156 -3.11 -20.72 -8.30
C ILE A 156 -2.23 -20.16 -9.39
N VAL A 157 -2.79 -19.93 -10.57
CA VAL A 157 -2.06 -19.40 -11.73
C VAL A 157 -2.75 -18.13 -12.18
N GLU A 158 -1.98 -17.05 -12.34
CA GLU A 158 -2.47 -15.82 -12.93
C GLU A 158 -2.87 -16.04 -14.39
N ALA A 159 -4.07 -15.62 -14.77
CA ALA A 159 -4.60 -15.84 -16.12
C ALA A 159 -4.50 -14.60 -17.03
N TYR A 160 -3.89 -13.51 -16.54
CA TYR A 160 -3.73 -12.26 -17.29
C TYR A 160 -2.35 -12.10 -17.96
N ALA A 161 -1.40 -13.01 -17.73
CA ALA A 161 -0.04 -12.94 -18.24
C ALA A 161 0.39 -14.30 -18.85
N GLU A 162 1.36 -14.27 -19.77
CA GLU A 162 1.93 -15.44 -20.43
C GLU A 162 3.47 -15.41 -20.38
N PRO A 163 4.14 -16.29 -19.60
CA PRO A 163 3.56 -17.15 -18.58
C PRO A 163 3.04 -16.34 -17.38
N GLY A 164 1.91 -16.75 -16.81
CA GLY A 164 1.41 -16.16 -15.56
C GLY A 164 2.18 -16.69 -14.34
N ARG A 165 2.32 -15.87 -13.30
CA ARG A 165 2.91 -16.34 -12.04
C ARG A 165 2.03 -17.40 -11.42
N TYR A 166 2.63 -18.32 -10.67
CA TYR A 166 1.89 -19.35 -9.96
C TYR A 166 2.30 -19.47 -8.49
N TYR A 167 1.33 -19.83 -7.67
CA TYR A 167 1.43 -19.93 -6.22
C TYR A 167 1.04 -21.33 -5.81
N VAL A 168 1.84 -21.95 -4.96
CA VAL A 168 1.61 -23.35 -4.54
C VAL A 168 1.26 -23.39 -3.07
N HIS A 169 0.08 -23.91 -2.76
CA HIS A 169 -0.43 -24.13 -1.42
C HIS A 169 -0.52 -25.62 -1.08
N PHE A 170 0.13 -26.01 0.01
CA PHE A 170 0.07 -27.36 0.54
C PHE A 170 -0.85 -27.38 1.76
N VAL A 171 -1.90 -28.18 1.68
CA VAL A 171 -2.84 -28.36 2.78
C VAL A 171 -2.12 -29.17 3.88
N ASN A 172 -2.05 -28.61 5.09
CA ASN A 172 -1.50 -29.25 6.30
C ASN A 172 0.02 -29.46 6.42
N SER A 173 0.87 -28.85 5.58
CA SER A 173 2.34 -28.98 5.74
C SER A 173 2.98 -27.68 6.25
N PRO A 174 3.52 -27.63 7.49
CA PRO A 174 4.25 -26.47 7.99
C PRO A 174 5.70 -26.38 7.46
N ASP A 175 6.26 -27.45 6.89
CA ASP A 175 7.66 -27.49 6.44
C ASP A 175 7.75 -27.78 4.93
N LEU A 176 7.82 -26.72 4.14
CA LEU A 176 7.93 -26.77 2.67
C LEU A 176 9.36 -26.71 2.15
N ARG A 177 10.38 -26.73 3.02
CA ARG A 177 11.79 -26.54 2.63
C ARG A 177 12.41 -27.73 1.86
N LYS A 178 11.65 -28.79 1.55
CA LYS A 178 12.16 -30.04 0.98
C LYS A 178 11.19 -30.71 0.01
N LEU A 179 10.64 -29.96 -0.94
CA LEU A 179 10.04 -30.61 -2.11
C LEU A 179 11.11 -30.74 -3.19
N PRO A 180 11.36 -31.94 -3.75
CA PRO A 180 12.29 -32.12 -4.86
C PRO A 180 11.98 -31.21 -6.06
N ALA A 181 10.72 -30.76 -6.18
CA ALA A 181 10.29 -29.84 -7.22
C ALA A 181 10.92 -28.44 -7.11
N GLN A 182 11.37 -27.99 -5.92
CA GLN A 182 12.07 -26.71 -5.75
C GLN A 182 13.39 -26.64 -6.56
N GLU A 183 14.02 -27.78 -6.85
CA GLU A 183 15.24 -27.82 -7.66
C GLU A 183 14.98 -27.57 -9.17
N PHE A 184 13.72 -27.65 -9.61
CA PHE A 184 13.33 -27.52 -11.02
C PHE A 184 12.65 -26.20 -11.36
N PHE A 185 12.39 -25.33 -10.38
CA PHE A 185 11.75 -24.04 -10.58
C PHE A 185 12.73 -22.92 -10.20
N GLY A 186 12.79 -21.85 -11.01
CA GLY A 186 13.54 -20.66 -10.63
C GLY A 186 12.94 -20.01 -9.38
N GLU A 187 13.76 -19.31 -8.57
CA GLU A 187 13.29 -18.56 -7.40
C GLU A 187 12.20 -17.53 -7.74
N GLU A 188 12.18 -17.04 -8.99
CA GLU A 188 11.17 -16.11 -9.49
C GLU A 188 9.86 -16.78 -9.93
N ASP A 189 9.91 -18.06 -10.33
CA ASP A 189 8.75 -18.79 -10.83
C ASP A 189 7.96 -19.47 -9.70
N PHE A 190 8.62 -19.76 -8.57
CA PHE A 190 8.04 -20.55 -7.49
C PHE A 190 7.86 -19.74 -6.21
N ILE A 191 6.61 -19.40 -5.89
CA ILE A 191 6.25 -18.81 -4.59
C ILE A 191 5.53 -19.88 -3.75
N ALA A 192 6.27 -20.53 -2.85
CA ALA A 192 5.67 -21.40 -1.84
C ALA A 192 4.82 -20.58 -0.86
N MET A 193 3.55 -20.94 -0.70
CA MET A 193 2.71 -20.41 0.37
C MET A 193 3.30 -20.79 1.73
N GLY A 194 4.03 -19.87 2.37
CA GLY A 194 4.73 -20.08 3.65
C GLY A 194 6.20 -19.63 3.64
N LEU A 195 6.77 -19.30 2.48
CA LEU A 195 7.95 -18.46 2.35
C LEU A 195 7.47 -17.13 1.78
N SER A 196 7.84 -16.01 2.42
CA SER A 196 7.41 -14.66 2.02
C SER A 196 7.94 -14.33 0.62
N GLY A 197 7.18 -14.73 -0.41
CA GLY A 197 7.46 -14.43 -1.82
C GLY A 197 6.51 -13.37 -2.40
N SER A 198 5.64 -12.78 -1.56
CA SER A 198 4.87 -11.60 -1.95
C SER A 198 5.78 -10.38 -1.81
N LYS A 199 6.10 -9.72 -2.93
CA LYS A 199 6.58 -8.33 -2.91
C LYS A 199 5.63 -7.47 -2.05
N CYS A 200 6.16 -6.41 -1.45
CA CYS A 200 5.43 -5.55 -0.50
C CYS A 200 4.10 -5.07 -1.09
N ARG A 201 2.98 -5.49 -0.50
CA ARG A 201 1.63 -5.12 -0.98
C ARG A 201 1.33 -3.63 -0.85
N PHE A 202 1.89 -2.99 0.16
CA PHE A 202 1.39 -1.69 0.62
C PHE A 202 2.29 -0.52 0.23
N SER A 203 3.57 -0.78 -0.12
CA SER A 203 4.61 0.22 -0.43
C SER A 203 4.42 1.59 0.26
N PRO A 204 4.25 1.63 1.60
CA PRO A 204 4.06 2.88 2.32
C PRO A 204 5.30 3.75 2.15
N ASN A 205 5.06 5.05 1.94
CA ASN A 205 6.11 6.05 1.84
C ASN A 205 5.91 7.09 2.93
N ILE A 206 6.72 7.02 3.98
CA ILE A 206 6.75 8.02 5.04
C ILE A 206 7.44 9.27 4.52
N ILE A 207 6.70 10.38 4.45
CA ILE A 207 7.19 11.62 3.84
C ILE A 207 7.70 12.61 4.88
N SER A 208 7.16 12.53 6.10
CA SER A 208 7.60 13.31 7.25
C SER A 208 7.43 12.49 8.52
N PRO A 209 8.39 12.55 9.46
CA PRO A 209 9.70 13.19 9.33
C PRO A 209 10.61 12.45 8.34
N ARG A 210 11.43 13.19 7.58
CA ARG A 210 12.35 12.61 6.56
C ARG A 210 13.59 11.92 7.13
N SER A 211 13.84 12.07 8.42
CA SER A 211 15.05 11.59 9.10
C SER A 211 15.04 10.08 9.37
N ARG A 212 14.02 9.35 8.92
CA ARG A 212 13.80 7.93 9.25
C ARG A 212 13.69 7.09 7.96
N PRO A 213 14.81 6.82 7.27
CA PRO A 213 14.79 6.15 5.97
C PRO A 213 14.25 4.72 6.04
N SER A 214 14.49 3.98 7.14
CA SER A 214 14.00 2.60 7.31
C SER A 214 12.51 2.51 7.64
N ALA A 215 11.91 3.58 8.19
CA ALA A 215 10.57 3.49 8.77
C ALA A 215 9.48 3.13 7.73
N SER A 216 9.68 3.48 6.46
CA SER A 216 8.82 3.03 5.36
C SER A 216 8.91 1.51 5.15
N GLU A 217 10.11 0.95 5.16
CA GLU A 217 10.37 -0.48 5.03
C GLU A 217 9.84 -1.24 6.25
N ASP A 218 10.07 -0.70 7.45
CA ASP A 218 9.57 -1.26 8.72
C ASP A 218 8.02 -1.30 8.73
N LEU A 219 7.37 -0.22 8.28
CA LEU A 219 5.91 -0.17 8.16
C LEU A 219 5.39 -1.15 7.10
N CYS A 220 6.07 -1.24 5.95
CA CYS A 220 5.75 -2.20 4.90
C CYS A 220 5.80 -3.63 5.44
N ALA A 221 6.88 -4.00 6.14
CA ALA A 221 7.09 -5.32 6.69
C ALA A 221 6.02 -5.64 7.74
N TRP A 222 5.74 -4.71 8.65
CA TRP A 222 4.69 -4.86 9.66
C TRP A 222 3.30 -5.08 9.05
N MET A 223 2.92 -4.29 8.04
CA MET A 223 1.63 -4.45 7.36
C MET A 223 1.53 -5.76 6.58
N SER A 224 2.62 -6.15 5.91
CA SER A 224 2.68 -7.40 5.15
C SER A 224 2.55 -8.60 6.08
N ASN A 225 3.31 -8.63 7.17
CA ASN A 225 3.21 -9.67 8.22
C ASN A 225 1.79 -9.76 8.80
N PHE A 226 1.14 -8.62 9.00
CA PHE A 226 -0.23 -8.60 9.51
C PHE A 226 -1.20 -9.31 8.57
N VAL A 227 -1.11 -9.12 7.25
CA VAL A 227 -2.03 -9.73 6.27
C VAL A 227 -1.66 -11.18 5.95
N GLU A 228 -0.38 -11.55 6.05
CA GLU A 228 0.11 -12.90 5.79
C GLU A 228 -0.24 -13.90 6.90
N ASP A 229 -0.59 -13.43 8.10
CA ASP A 229 -1.05 -14.28 9.20
C ASP A 229 -2.27 -15.14 8.80
N ARG A 230 -2.29 -16.41 9.20
CA ARG A 230 -3.31 -17.39 8.79
C ARG A 230 -4.74 -16.95 9.10
N GLY A 231 -4.96 -16.19 10.17
CA GLY A 231 -6.28 -15.71 10.54
C GLY A 231 -6.60 -14.28 10.07
N ALA A 232 -5.64 -13.56 9.50
CA ALA A 232 -5.82 -12.13 9.24
C ALA A 232 -6.92 -11.83 8.22
N PRO A 233 -6.96 -12.45 7.02
CA PRO A 233 -7.99 -12.14 6.04
C PRO A 233 -9.42 -12.31 6.57
N LEU A 234 -9.65 -13.37 7.33
CA LEU A 234 -10.95 -13.62 7.95
C LEU A 234 -11.29 -12.53 8.99
N ARG A 235 -10.31 -12.09 9.79
CA ARG A 235 -10.46 -10.98 10.75
C ARG A 235 -10.73 -9.63 10.06
N LEU A 236 -10.28 -9.46 8.82
CA LEU A 236 -10.51 -8.25 8.02
C LEU A 236 -11.88 -8.19 7.36
N THR A 237 -12.62 -9.31 7.34
CA THR A 237 -13.96 -9.31 6.73
C THR A 237 -14.89 -8.30 7.38
N SER A 238 -15.65 -7.61 6.54
CA SER A 238 -16.73 -6.74 6.94
C SER A 238 -17.85 -7.57 7.58
N LYS A 239 -18.47 -7.00 8.62
CA LYS A 239 -19.73 -7.51 9.16
C LYS A 239 -20.94 -7.02 8.36
N GLN A 240 -20.73 -6.02 7.51
CA GLN A 240 -21.74 -5.38 6.69
C GLN A 240 -21.46 -5.64 5.20
N PRO A 241 -22.46 -5.53 4.33
CA PRO A 241 -22.22 -5.49 2.89
C PRO A 241 -21.29 -4.32 2.55
N ILE A 242 -20.39 -4.55 1.59
CA ILE A 242 -19.51 -3.50 1.09
C ILE A 242 -20.36 -2.49 0.32
N ASP A 243 -20.30 -1.23 0.73
CA ASP A 243 -20.90 -0.13 -0.01
C ASP A 243 -20.04 0.22 -1.23
N MET A 244 -20.41 -0.35 -2.38
CA MET A 244 -19.75 -0.07 -3.66
C MET A 244 -20.14 1.30 -4.24
N ASP A 245 -21.18 1.94 -3.68
CA ASP A 245 -21.66 3.26 -4.10
C ASP A 245 -21.04 4.40 -3.26
N ASP A 246 -20.21 4.08 -2.26
CA ASP A 246 -19.45 5.07 -1.50
C ASP A 246 -18.60 5.90 -2.47
N CYS A 247 -18.71 7.23 -2.39
CA CYS A 247 -18.03 8.16 -3.29
C CYS A 247 -16.49 8.03 -3.32
N ARG A 248 -15.88 7.36 -2.33
CA ARG A 248 -14.44 7.05 -2.25
C ARG A 248 -14.08 5.75 -2.98
N VAL A 249 -15.06 4.92 -3.31
CA VAL A 249 -14.91 3.75 -4.19
C VAL A 249 -14.97 4.24 -5.63
N ARG A 250 -13.86 4.12 -6.35
CA ARG A 250 -13.70 4.65 -7.71
C ARG A 250 -13.30 3.55 -8.69
N GLU A 251 -13.59 3.75 -9.97
CA GLU A 251 -13.11 2.83 -11.00
C GLU A 251 -11.59 2.97 -11.18
N TRP A 252 -10.91 1.87 -11.49
CA TRP A 252 -9.47 1.87 -11.77
C TRP A 252 -9.17 2.36 -13.19
N THR A 253 -9.39 3.65 -13.43
CA THR A 253 -9.16 4.31 -14.74
C THR A 253 -8.17 5.46 -14.64
N GLU A 254 -7.64 5.90 -15.78
CA GLU A 254 -6.72 7.04 -15.85
C GLU A 254 -7.35 8.31 -15.26
N GLU A 255 -8.61 8.56 -15.59
CA GLU A 255 -9.38 9.74 -15.21
C GLU A 255 -9.62 9.83 -13.70
N GLU A 256 -9.73 8.68 -13.02
CA GLU A 256 -9.95 8.60 -11.59
C GLU A 256 -8.64 8.59 -10.79
N ILE A 257 -7.59 7.97 -11.34
CA ILE A 257 -6.30 7.79 -10.65
C ILE A 257 -5.41 9.04 -10.79
N LEU A 258 -5.30 9.62 -11.98
CA LEU A 258 -4.35 10.73 -12.21
C LEU A 258 -4.61 11.95 -11.31
N PRO A 259 -5.86 12.43 -11.12
CA PRO A 259 -6.10 13.55 -10.23
C PRO A 259 -5.68 13.27 -8.78
N VAL A 260 -5.87 12.04 -8.31
CA VAL A 260 -5.45 11.60 -6.97
C VAL A 260 -3.93 11.62 -6.85
N HIS A 261 -3.23 11.08 -7.83
CA HIS A 261 -1.76 11.10 -7.88
C HIS A 261 -1.18 12.51 -7.93
N GLU A 262 -1.72 13.38 -8.78
CA GLU A 262 -1.29 14.77 -8.86
C GLU A 262 -1.49 15.48 -7.51
N TRP A 263 -2.63 15.26 -6.85
CA TRP A 263 -2.92 15.80 -5.54
C TRP A 263 -1.93 15.30 -4.47
N MET A 264 -1.63 13.99 -4.47
CA MET A 264 -0.63 13.40 -3.57
C MET A 264 0.77 13.97 -3.87
N GLN A 265 1.14 14.16 -5.13
CA GLN A 265 2.41 14.76 -5.51
C GLN A 265 2.56 16.20 -4.99
N LEU A 266 1.49 17.00 -5.03
CA LEU A 266 1.47 18.32 -4.40
C LEU A 266 1.66 18.23 -2.89
N GLY A 267 1.02 17.25 -2.23
CA GLY A 267 1.24 16.94 -0.80
C GLY A 267 2.70 16.63 -0.48
N ARG A 268 3.37 15.78 -1.28
CA ARG A 268 4.80 15.47 -1.14
C ARG A 268 5.67 16.72 -1.23
N ASN A 269 5.40 17.58 -2.22
CA ASN A 269 6.16 18.82 -2.43
C ASN A 269 5.96 19.83 -1.30
N LEU A 270 4.74 19.94 -0.78
CA LEU A 270 4.40 20.80 0.34
C LEU A 270 5.13 20.35 1.62
N ILE A 271 5.05 19.06 1.96
CA ILE A 271 5.72 18.51 3.14
C ILE A 271 7.24 18.63 3.02
N ARG A 272 7.80 18.38 1.83
CA ARG A 272 9.24 18.59 1.54
C ARG A 272 9.66 20.02 1.84
N THR A 273 8.89 20.98 1.36
CA THR A 273 9.22 22.41 1.46
C THR A 273 9.10 22.87 2.91
N ARG A 274 8.02 22.48 3.63
CA ARG A 274 7.88 22.75 5.06
C ARG A 274 9.02 22.15 5.88
N GLY A 275 9.40 20.91 5.60
CA GLY A 275 10.53 20.24 6.26
C GLY A 275 11.87 20.95 6.02
N MET A 276 12.10 21.42 4.79
CA MET A 276 13.29 22.21 4.44
C MET A 276 13.33 23.54 5.20
N ILE A 277 12.24 24.32 5.19
CA ILE A 277 12.14 25.58 5.93
C ILE A 277 12.41 25.33 7.43
N LYS A 278 11.77 24.32 8.02
CA LYS A 278 11.96 23.96 9.43
C LYS A 278 13.41 23.57 9.75
N THR A 279 14.08 22.86 8.84
CA THR A 279 15.48 22.43 9.04
C THR A 279 16.45 23.61 8.92
N ILE A 280 16.18 24.56 8.02
CA ILE A 280 17.03 25.74 7.85
C ILE A 280 16.78 26.75 8.98
N SER A 281 15.54 26.88 9.47
CA SER A 281 15.22 27.82 10.55
C SER A 281 15.79 27.41 11.91
N THR A 282 16.14 26.14 12.12
CA THR A 282 16.86 25.69 13.32
C THR A 282 18.37 25.95 13.25
N VAL A 283 18.92 26.31 12.08
CA VAL A 283 20.32 26.68 11.94
C VAL A 283 20.51 28.08 12.52
N ASN A 284 21.34 28.18 13.57
CA ASN A 284 21.73 29.47 14.11
C ASN A 284 22.62 30.20 13.09
N VAL A 285 22.11 31.27 12.49
CA VAL A 285 22.79 32.06 11.44
C VAL A 285 24.14 32.60 11.92
N ASP A 286 24.27 32.89 13.23
CA ASP A 286 25.50 33.36 13.85
C ASP A 286 26.61 32.29 13.93
N GLN A 287 26.26 31.02 13.70
CA GLN A 287 27.18 29.88 13.73
C GLN A 287 27.56 29.36 12.33
N ILE A 288 27.00 29.93 11.26
CA ILE A 288 27.31 29.52 9.89
C ILE A 288 28.70 30.04 9.50
N LYS A 289 29.70 29.16 9.50
CA LYS A 289 31.01 29.44 8.90
C LYS A 289 30.92 29.26 7.39
N VAL A 290 30.89 30.37 6.66
CA VAL A 290 30.97 30.37 5.18
C VAL A 290 32.42 30.08 4.78
N PHE A 291 32.65 28.91 4.17
CA PHE A 291 33.93 28.57 3.55
C PHE A 291 33.84 28.86 2.04
N GLU A 292 34.40 29.98 1.57
CA GLU A 292 34.54 30.27 0.14
C GLU A 292 35.86 29.69 -0.41
N PHE A 293 35.81 29.03 -1.57
CA PHE A 293 36.99 28.58 -2.31
C PHE A 293 36.89 28.99 -3.79
N PRO A 294 37.82 29.80 -4.32
CA PRO A 294 38.98 30.44 -3.67
C PRO A 294 38.59 31.60 -2.74
N PRO A 295 39.42 31.98 -1.75
CA PRO A 295 39.08 32.99 -0.76
C PRO A 295 39.15 34.39 -1.40
N ARG A 296 38.02 34.88 -1.92
CA ARG A 296 37.88 36.24 -2.41
C ARG A 296 36.54 36.82 -1.99
N MET A 297 36.62 37.63 -0.94
CA MET A 297 35.66 38.56 -0.34
C MET A 297 35.22 38.17 1.07
N ASN A 298 35.26 39.18 1.93
CA ASN A 298 34.72 39.15 3.28
C ASN A 298 33.19 39.10 3.13
N THR A 299 32.59 37.91 3.16
CA THR A 299 31.14 37.76 3.02
C THR A 299 30.47 38.38 4.24
N ASP A 300 29.91 39.58 4.07
CA ASP A 300 29.23 40.32 5.14
C ASP A 300 28.06 39.47 5.71
N PRO A 301 28.08 39.13 7.02
CA PRO A 301 27.00 38.38 7.67
C PRO A 301 25.61 38.98 7.42
N LYS A 302 25.51 40.30 7.23
CA LYS A 302 24.25 40.97 6.89
C LYS A 302 23.73 40.60 5.51
N LYS A 303 24.61 40.36 4.53
CA LYS A 303 24.23 39.89 3.20
C LYS A 303 23.74 38.44 3.24
N VAL A 304 24.36 37.60 4.06
CA VAL A 304 23.91 36.20 4.27
C VAL A 304 22.54 36.18 4.96
N ALA A 305 22.34 36.99 6.01
CA ALA A 305 21.05 37.11 6.69
C ALA A 305 19.94 37.64 5.76
N ALA A 306 20.22 38.68 4.96
CA ALA A 306 19.28 39.19 3.96
C ALA A 306 18.96 38.15 2.87
N GLY A 307 19.96 37.38 2.44
CA GLY A 307 19.78 36.26 1.50
C GLY A 307 18.89 35.15 2.06
N LEU A 308 19.10 34.77 3.32
CA LEU A 308 18.25 33.79 4.02
C LEU A 308 16.83 34.30 4.19
N GLN A 309 16.64 35.58 4.54
CA GLN A 309 15.31 36.17 4.64
C GLN A 309 14.59 36.19 3.27
N GLY A 310 15.31 36.52 2.20
CA GLY A 310 14.79 36.44 0.84
C GLY A 310 14.41 35.01 0.43
N PHE A 311 15.22 34.02 0.81
CA PHE A 311 14.93 32.61 0.61
C PHE A 311 13.67 32.17 1.38
N PHE A 312 13.56 32.48 2.68
CA PHE A 312 12.38 32.13 3.47
C PHE A 312 11.11 32.74 2.88
N LYS A 313 11.15 34.02 2.47
CA LYS A 313 10.02 34.66 1.81
C LYS A 313 9.64 33.95 0.50
N ALA A 314 10.62 33.61 -0.33
CA ALA A 314 10.35 32.92 -1.60
C ALA A 314 9.78 31.51 -1.38
N GLU A 315 10.27 30.78 -0.38
CA GLU A 315 9.76 29.46 -0.03
C GLU A 315 8.39 29.51 0.67
N GLU A 316 8.09 30.56 1.44
CA GLU A 316 6.75 30.82 1.98
C GLU A 316 5.74 31.10 0.86
N GLU A 317 6.09 31.96 -0.11
CA GLU A 317 5.25 32.21 -1.29
C GLU A 317 5.03 30.93 -2.10
N ARG A 318 6.07 30.10 -2.24
CA ARG A 318 5.99 28.79 -2.90
C ARG A 318 5.09 27.82 -2.12
N LEU A 319 5.17 27.80 -0.79
CA LEU A 319 4.29 27.01 0.06
C LEU A 319 2.82 27.40 -0.13
N GLN A 320 2.53 28.70 -0.09
CA GLN A 320 1.17 29.20 -0.31
C GLN A 320 0.63 28.76 -1.68
N LYS A 321 1.43 28.90 -2.74
CA LYS A 321 1.05 28.44 -4.09
C LYS A 321 0.79 26.93 -4.14
N LEU A 322 1.60 26.13 -3.45
CA LEU A 322 1.39 24.68 -3.36
C LEU A 322 0.12 24.33 -2.59
N GLU A 323 -0.19 25.05 -1.52
CA GLU A 323 -1.43 24.89 -0.74
C GLU A 323 -2.67 25.23 -1.58
N GLU A 324 -2.65 26.37 -2.28
CA GLU A 324 -3.73 26.79 -3.18
C GLU A 324 -3.92 25.79 -4.32
N ALA A 325 -2.83 25.37 -4.97
CA ALA A 325 -2.88 24.38 -6.04
C ALA A 325 -3.42 23.03 -5.55
N ARG A 326 -3.00 22.60 -4.36
CA ARG A 326 -3.48 21.36 -3.74
C ARG A 326 -4.96 21.45 -3.40
N ALA A 327 -5.41 22.55 -2.81
CA ALA A 327 -6.81 22.79 -2.49
C ALA A 327 -7.69 22.82 -3.75
N ALA A 328 -7.20 23.43 -4.84
CA ALA A 328 -7.89 23.45 -6.13
C ALA A 328 -7.99 22.06 -6.78
N ARG A 329 -6.92 21.26 -6.69
CA ARG A 329 -6.85 19.89 -7.24
C ARG A 329 -7.50 18.83 -6.38
N THR A 330 -8.00 19.15 -5.18
CA THR A 330 -8.75 18.19 -4.36
C THR A 330 -9.93 17.64 -5.17
N PRO A 331 -10.11 16.30 -5.25
CA PRO A 331 -11.22 15.72 -5.99
C PRO A 331 -12.60 16.16 -5.44
N ALA A 332 -13.56 16.38 -6.33
CA ALA A 332 -14.89 16.87 -5.93
C ALA A 332 -15.63 15.88 -5.01
N TRP A 333 -15.56 14.58 -5.31
CA TRP A 333 -16.13 13.51 -4.49
C TRP A 333 -15.56 13.50 -3.07
N TRP A 334 -14.27 13.85 -2.91
CA TRP A 334 -13.65 13.93 -1.59
C TRP A 334 -14.20 15.09 -0.78
N ARG A 335 -14.40 16.27 -1.41
CA ARG A 335 -15.03 17.41 -0.74
C ARG A 335 -16.46 17.08 -0.30
N GLN A 336 -17.23 16.43 -1.17
CA GLN A 336 -18.59 15.97 -0.86
C GLN A 336 -18.60 15.02 0.35
N TRP A 337 -17.66 14.06 0.40
CA TRP A 337 -17.50 13.19 1.55
C TRP A 337 -17.17 13.97 2.82
N GLN A 338 -16.21 14.90 2.77
CA GLN A 338 -15.82 15.71 3.93
C GLN A 338 -17.00 16.54 4.46
N ASP A 339 -17.86 17.05 3.59
CA ASP A 339 -19.03 17.82 4.00
C ASP A 339 -20.12 16.93 4.61
N SER A 340 -20.33 15.71 4.10
CA SER A 340 -21.29 14.77 4.69
C SER A 340 -20.92 14.34 6.12
N GLN A 341 -19.62 14.28 6.43
CA GLN A 341 -19.11 14.00 7.77
C GLN A 341 -19.29 15.16 8.76
N LYS A 342 -19.44 16.42 8.31
CA LYS A 342 -19.67 17.57 9.19
C LYS A 342 -21.13 17.71 9.62
N THR A 343 -22.04 17.21 8.78
CA THR A 343 -23.49 17.25 9.01
C THR A 343 -24.02 16.07 9.81
N SER A 344 -23.20 15.05 10.04
CA SER A 344 -23.49 13.88 10.87
C SER A 344 -22.91 14.08 12.27
#